data_AF-A0A2N8MU13-F1
#
_entry.id   AF-A0A2N8MU13-F1
#
_cell.length_a   1.000
_cell.length_b   1.000
_cell.length_c   1.000
_cell.angle_alpha   90.00
_cell.angle_beta   90.00
_cell.angle_gamma   90.00
#
_symmetry.space_group_name_H-M   'P 1'
#
loop_
_entity.id
_entity.type
_entity.pdbx_description
1 polymer ?
#
loop_
_entity_poly.entity_id
_entity_poly.type
_entity_poly.pdbx_seq_one_letter_code
_entity_poly.pdbx_strand_id
1 'polypeptide(L)'
;MREVAEHPKTSAEEVSELRRAGAPKHCGWCGRRLEQGGNVGRRRRYCGQSCRQRAYERRTALQRSGLPEDAVVLSDTEIAALQDRLFQLRCAAEDIVTAADDGASLAELRGLADEIAQAAKDLEQLR
;
A
#
# COMPACT_ATOMS: atom_id res chain seq x y z
N MET A 1 4.46 8.93 -39.38
CA MET A 1 3.89 8.19 -38.23
C MET A 1 4.21 8.98 -36.99
N ARG A 2 3.21 9.63 -36.38
CA ARG A 2 3.39 10.35 -35.10
C ARG A 2 3.32 9.31 -33.98
N GLU A 3 4.44 9.07 -33.31
CA GLU A 3 4.45 8.35 -32.04
C GLU A 3 3.54 9.10 -31.06
N VAL A 4 2.48 8.42 -30.62
CA VAL A 4 1.62 8.92 -29.55
C VAL A 4 2.42 8.70 -28.27
N ALA A 5 3.09 9.76 -27.80
CA ALA A 5 3.71 9.74 -26.48
C ALA A 5 2.61 9.55 -25.44
N GLU A 6 2.53 8.34 -24.89
CA GLU A 6 1.65 7.99 -23.79
C GLU A 6 2.05 8.84 -22.58
N HIS A 7 1.22 9.85 -22.29
CA HIS A 7 1.48 10.74 -21.17
C HIS A 7 1.31 9.94 -19.88
N PRO A 8 2.28 9.96 -18.95
CA PRO A 8 2.12 9.31 -17.66
C PRO A 8 0.93 9.95 -16.97
N LYS A 9 -0.08 9.13 -16.64
CA LYS A 9 -1.30 9.59 -15.96
C LYS A 9 -0.90 10.27 -14.65
N THR A 10 -1.54 11.39 -14.34
CA THR A 10 -1.32 12.04 -13.05
C THR A 10 -1.86 11.14 -11.93
N SER A 11 -1.25 11.21 -10.74
CA SER A 11 -1.70 10.41 -9.59
C SER A 11 -3.19 10.64 -9.26
N ALA A 12 -3.73 11.82 -9.59
CA ALA A 12 -5.15 12.14 -9.46
C ALA A 12 -6.04 11.32 -10.43
N GLU A 13 -5.59 11.13 -11.67
CA GLU A 13 -6.29 10.32 -12.69
C GLU A 13 -6.23 8.83 -12.33
N GLU A 14 -5.10 8.33 -11.85
CA GLU A 14 -4.98 6.95 -11.35
C GLU A 14 -5.89 6.69 -10.15
N VAL A 15 -5.95 7.61 -9.18
CA VAL A 15 -6.84 7.50 -8.01
C VAL A 15 -8.33 7.52 -8.44
N SER A 16 -8.68 8.30 -9.46
CA SER A 16 -10.04 8.34 -10.02
C SER A 16 -10.41 7.04 -10.73
N GLU A 17 -9.51 6.48 -11.54
CA GLU A 17 -9.69 5.19 -12.22
C GLU A 17 -9.80 4.02 -11.22
N LEU A 18 -8.95 4.00 -10.18
CA LEU A 18 -9.01 2.99 -9.11
C LEU A 18 -10.36 3.01 -8.36
N ARG A 19 -10.94 4.19 -8.16
CA ARG A 19 -12.29 4.32 -7.57
C ARG A 19 -13.37 3.76 -8.49
N ARG A 20 -13.26 3.98 -9.82
CA ARG A 20 -14.23 3.49 -10.82
C ARG A 20 -14.13 1.98 -11.09
N ALA A 21 -12.93 1.41 -11.12
CA ALA A 21 -12.69 -0.01 -11.35
C ALA A 21 -12.98 -0.90 -10.12
N GLY A 22 -13.22 -0.28 -8.96
CA GLY A 22 -13.38 -0.94 -7.68
C GLY A 22 -12.04 -1.10 -6.96
N ALA A 23 -12.02 -0.75 -5.67
CA ALA A 23 -10.78 -0.66 -4.89
C ALA A 23 -9.93 -1.94 -5.01
N PRO A 24 -8.60 -1.79 -5.21
CA PRO A 24 -7.68 -2.93 -5.29
C PRO A 24 -7.85 -3.81 -4.05
N LYS A 25 -7.95 -5.12 -4.28
CA LYS A 25 -8.06 -6.08 -3.18
C LYS A 25 -6.67 -6.41 -2.68
N HIS A 26 -6.51 -6.35 -1.37
CA HIS A 26 -5.27 -6.73 -0.71
C HIS A 26 -5.40 -8.12 -0.11
N CYS A 27 -4.28 -8.82 -0.01
CA CYS A 27 -4.18 -10.09 0.70
C CYS A 27 -4.62 -9.86 2.15
N GLY A 28 -5.64 -10.59 2.61
CA GLY A 28 -6.14 -10.48 3.98
C GLY A 28 -5.18 -11.02 5.06
N TRP A 29 -3.91 -11.22 4.72
CA TRP A 29 -2.84 -11.58 5.65
C TRP A 29 -1.67 -10.61 5.54
N CYS A 30 -1.04 -10.50 4.37
CA CYS A 30 0.19 -9.72 4.20
C CYS A 30 0.00 -8.35 3.54
N GLY A 31 -1.23 -7.91 3.29
CA GLY A 31 -1.49 -6.60 2.65
C GLY A 31 -1.12 -6.51 1.16
N ARG A 32 -0.34 -7.44 0.59
CA ARG A 32 0.04 -7.41 -0.83
C ARG A 32 -1.18 -7.32 -1.75
N ARG A 33 -1.12 -6.42 -2.74
CA ARG A 33 -2.12 -6.28 -3.79
C ARG A 33 -2.34 -7.61 -4.50
N LEU A 34 -3.60 -7.99 -4.67
CA LEU A 34 -4.01 -9.16 -5.43
C LEU A 34 -4.36 -8.72 -6.84
N GLU A 35 -3.74 -9.38 -7.83
CA GLU A 35 -4.08 -9.21 -9.24
C GLU A 35 -5.59 -9.35 -9.46
N GLN A 36 -6.22 -8.32 -10.02
CA GLN A 36 -7.62 -8.38 -10.46
C GLN A 36 -7.69 -9.10 -11.81
N GLY A 37 -7.28 -10.38 -11.85
CA GLY A 37 -7.49 -11.22 -13.02
C GLY A 37 -8.99 -11.48 -13.21
N GLY A 38 -9.47 -11.41 -14.46
CA GLY A 38 -10.87 -11.60 -14.91
C GLY A 38 -11.44 -13.02 -14.69
N ASN A 39 -11.22 -13.58 -13.52
CA ASN A 39 -11.69 -14.90 -13.15
C ASN A 39 -13.19 -14.86 -12.88
N VAL A 40 -13.94 -15.58 -13.72
CA VAL A 40 -15.34 -15.94 -13.48
C VAL A 40 -15.35 -16.92 -12.30
N GLY A 41 -15.57 -16.42 -11.09
CA GLY A 41 -15.60 -17.25 -9.88
C GLY A 41 -15.32 -16.50 -8.57
N ARG A 42 -15.12 -17.26 -7.48
CA ARG A 42 -14.87 -16.71 -6.15
C ARG A 42 -13.53 -15.95 -6.12
N ARG A 43 -13.59 -14.66 -5.80
CA ARG A 43 -12.41 -13.79 -5.69
C ARG A 43 -11.40 -14.34 -4.66
N ARG A 44 -10.11 -14.21 -4.99
CA ARG A 44 -9.01 -14.60 -4.10
C ARG A 44 -8.97 -13.65 -2.89
N ARG A 45 -8.78 -14.19 -1.68
CA ARG A 45 -8.57 -13.42 -0.43
C ARG A 45 -7.10 -13.39 0.02
N TYR A 46 -6.28 -14.32 -0.46
CA TYR A 46 -4.88 -14.46 -0.07
C TYR A 46 -3.99 -14.66 -1.30
N CYS A 47 -2.75 -14.16 -1.24
CA CYS A 47 -1.80 -14.26 -2.34
C CYS A 47 -1.25 -15.69 -2.54
N GLY A 48 -1.35 -16.57 -1.55
CA GLY A 48 -0.90 -17.96 -1.62
C GLY A 48 -1.32 -18.81 -0.41
N GLN A 49 -0.97 -20.10 -0.42
CA GLN A 49 -1.32 -21.05 0.65
C GLN A 49 -0.68 -20.67 2.00
N SER A 50 0.57 -20.20 2.02
CA SER A 50 1.25 -19.77 3.25
C SER A 50 0.49 -18.67 3.99
N CYS A 51 0.06 -17.63 3.28
CA CYS A 51 -0.75 -16.54 3.84
C CYS A 51 -2.11 -17.02 4.33
N ARG A 52 -2.74 -17.98 3.62
CA ARG A 52 -4.00 -18.59 4.06
C ARG A 52 -3.83 -19.39 5.35
N GLN A 53 -2.77 -20.18 5.46
CA GLN A 53 -2.47 -21.00 6.63
C GLN A 53 -2.24 -20.11 7.87
N ARG A 54 -1.39 -19.10 7.77
CA ARG A 54 -1.13 -18.20 8.90
C ARG A 54 -2.37 -17.38 9.32
N ALA A 55 -3.22 -16.99 8.36
CA ALA A 55 -4.50 -16.35 8.67
C ALA A 55 -5.48 -17.28 9.41
N TYR A 56 -5.42 -18.59 9.15
CA TYR A 56 -6.20 -19.56 9.91
C TYR A 56 -5.67 -19.72 11.34
N GLU A 57 -4.35 -19.83 11.51
CA GLU A 57 -3.69 -19.94 12.82
C GLU A 57 -4.02 -18.73 13.71
N ARG A 58 -3.90 -17.51 13.17
CA ARG A 58 -4.23 -16.28 13.91
C ARG A 58 -5.69 -16.25 14.33
N ARG A 59 -6.63 -16.58 13.44
CA ARG A 59 -8.06 -16.63 13.80
C ARG A 59 -8.34 -17.67 14.89
N THR A 60 -7.69 -18.83 14.81
CA THR A 60 -7.84 -19.88 15.82
C THR A 60 -7.27 -19.43 17.17
N ALA A 61 -6.17 -18.68 17.18
CA ALA A 61 -5.60 -18.09 18.38
C ALA A 61 -6.51 -17.00 18.97
N LEU A 62 -7.07 -16.10 18.14
CA LEU A 62 -7.96 -15.02 18.58
C LEU A 62 -9.29 -15.53 19.15
N GLN A 63 -9.86 -16.59 18.55
CA GLN A 63 -11.08 -17.24 19.06
C GLN A 63 -10.88 -17.79 20.48
N ARG A 64 -9.65 -18.20 20.82
CA ARG A 64 -9.31 -18.64 22.18
C ARG A 64 -9.10 -17.50 23.16
N SER A 65 -8.77 -16.29 22.68
CA SER A 65 -8.54 -15.12 23.53
C SER A 65 -9.79 -14.26 23.75
N GLY A 66 -10.93 -14.58 23.12
CA GLY A 66 -12.19 -13.85 23.26
C GLY A 66 -12.20 -12.47 22.60
N LEU A 67 -11.25 -12.20 21.68
CA LEU A 67 -11.20 -10.94 20.95
C LEU A 67 -12.17 -10.96 19.75
N PRO A 68 -12.71 -9.79 19.32
CA PRO A 68 -13.51 -9.67 18.12
C PRO A 68 -12.82 -10.23 16.87
N GLU A 69 -13.58 -10.75 15.91
CA GLU A 69 -13.01 -11.35 14.68
C GLU A 69 -12.29 -10.34 13.77
N ASP A 70 -12.63 -9.06 13.88
CA ASP A 70 -12.03 -7.94 13.15
C ASP A 70 -10.96 -7.20 13.94
N ALA A 71 -10.64 -7.67 15.16
CA ALA A 71 -9.58 -7.08 15.96
C ALA A 71 -8.21 -7.25 15.28
N VAL A 72 -7.47 -6.14 15.19
CA VAL A 72 -6.07 -6.14 14.79
C VAL A 72 -5.23 -6.02 16.05
N VAL A 73 -4.45 -7.06 16.33
CA VAL A 73 -3.50 -7.09 17.45
C VAL A 73 -2.11 -6.81 16.92
N LEU A 74 -1.49 -5.73 17.39
CA LEU A 74 -0.11 -5.38 17.10
C LEU A 74 0.69 -5.45 18.41
N SER A 75 1.95 -5.88 18.33
CA SER A 75 2.89 -5.68 19.44
C SER A 75 3.29 -4.20 19.55
N ASP A 76 3.85 -3.83 20.71
CA ASP A 76 4.44 -2.50 20.90
C ASP A 76 5.54 -2.20 19.85
N THR A 77 6.27 -3.24 19.42
CA THR A 77 7.29 -3.11 18.37
C THR A 77 6.68 -2.90 16.98
N GLU A 78 5.55 -3.55 16.67
CA GLU A 78 4.85 -3.37 15.39
C GLU A 78 4.22 -1.98 15.29
N ILE A 79 3.62 -1.46 16.37
CA ILE A 79 3.06 -0.10 16.39
C ILE A 79 4.15 0.98 16.32
N ALA A 80 5.27 0.80 17.02
CA ALA A 80 6.41 1.72 16.95
C ALA A 80 6.99 1.77 15.52
N ALA A 81 7.22 0.60 14.92
CA ALA A 81 7.71 0.52 13.54
C ALA A 81 6.74 1.16 12.52
N LEU A 82 5.43 1.06 12.75
CA LEU A 82 4.43 1.76 11.94
C LEU A 82 4.54 3.27 12.10
N GLN A 83 4.61 3.76 13.34
CA GLN A 83 4.74 5.19 13.64
C GLN A 83 6.01 5.78 13.00
N ASP A 84 7.14 5.09 13.11
CA ASP A 84 8.41 5.51 12.52
C ASP A 84 8.31 5.64 10.99
N ARG A 85 7.71 4.66 10.32
CA ARG A 85 7.53 4.70 8.86
C ARG A 85 6.57 5.81 8.42
N LEU A 86 5.50 6.06 9.18
CA LEU A 86 4.59 7.17 8.91
C LEU A 86 5.28 8.53 9.11
N PHE A 87 6.13 8.63 10.13
CA PHE A 87 6.96 9.81 10.35
C PHE A 87 7.91 10.05 9.18
N GLN A 88 8.62 9.00 8.72
CA GLN A 88 9.50 9.06 7.55
C GLN A 88 8.75 9.49 6.28
N LEU A 89 7.56 8.93 6.03
CA LEU A 89 6.74 9.30 4.88
C LEU A 89 6.35 10.78 4.92
N ARG A 90 5.97 11.30 6.08
CA ARG A 90 5.65 12.73 6.27
C ARG A 90 6.86 13.60 6.00
N CYS A 91 8.03 13.27 6.55
CA CYS A 91 9.26 14.02 6.33
C CYS A 91 9.65 14.05 4.86
N ALA A 92 9.61 12.90 4.17
CA ALA A 92 9.88 12.85 2.73
C ALA A 92 8.93 13.75 1.92
N ALA A 93 7.65 13.83 2.31
CA ALA A 93 6.70 14.77 1.70
C ALA A 93 7.04 16.25 1.96
N GLU A 94 7.50 16.58 3.17
CA GLU A 94 7.97 17.92 3.52
C GLU A 94 9.26 18.29 2.75
N ASP A 95 10.14 17.32 2.51
CA ASP A 95 11.38 17.52 1.74
C ASP A 95 11.09 17.90 0.28
N ILE A 96 10.03 17.34 -0.34
CA ILE A 96 9.61 17.75 -1.68
C ILE A 96 9.18 19.21 -1.72
N VAL A 97 8.39 19.65 -0.73
CA VAL A 97 7.93 21.03 -0.64
C VAL A 97 9.13 21.96 -0.49
N THR A 98 10.06 21.62 0.40
CA THR A 98 11.29 22.38 0.61
C THR A 98 12.14 22.45 -0.65
N ALA A 99 12.36 21.33 -1.34
CA ALA A 99 13.10 21.28 -2.59
C ALA A 99 12.42 22.13 -3.68
N ALA A 100 11.09 22.13 -3.75
CA ALA A 100 10.35 22.95 -4.71
C ALA A 100 10.51 24.44 -4.41
N ASP A 101 10.44 24.83 -3.14
CA ASP A 101 10.65 26.22 -2.70
C ASP A 101 12.08 26.70 -2.97
N ASP A 102 13.07 25.80 -2.86
CA ASP A 102 14.48 26.07 -3.18
C ASP A 102 14.78 26.07 -4.69
N GLY A 103 13.78 25.83 -5.53
CA GLY A 103 13.93 25.85 -6.98
C GLY A 103 14.64 24.62 -7.56
N ALA A 104 14.54 23.47 -6.87
CA ALA A 104 15.07 22.20 -7.36
C ALA A 104 14.55 21.87 -8.76
N SER A 105 15.37 21.17 -9.53
CA SER A 105 15.03 20.77 -10.87
C SER A 105 13.86 19.77 -10.88
N LEU A 106 13.14 19.73 -12.01
CA LEU A 106 12.08 18.73 -12.21
C LEU A 106 12.58 17.28 -12.09
N ALA A 107 13.87 17.03 -12.37
CA ALA A 107 14.46 15.70 -12.21
C ALA A 107 14.61 15.32 -10.72
N GLU A 108 15.07 16.26 -9.89
CA GLU A 108 15.21 16.07 -8.44
C GLU A 108 13.84 15.88 -7.78
N LEU A 109 12.87 16.73 -8.10
CA LEU A 109 11.51 16.61 -7.57
C LEU A 109 10.84 15.29 -7.95
N ARG A 110 11.10 14.76 -9.16
CA ARG A 110 10.65 13.43 -9.57
C ARG A 110 11.30 12.32 -8.76
N GLY A 111 12.61 12.39 -8.53
CA GLY A 111 13.32 11.42 -7.69
C GLY A 111 12.74 11.36 -6.27
N LEU A 112 12.53 12.52 -5.65
CA LEU A 112 11.93 12.59 -4.31
C LEU A 112 10.47 12.06 -4.31
N ALA A 113 9.69 12.37 -5.33
CA ALA A 113 8.33 11.85 -5.45
C ALA A 113 8.28 10.33 -5.60
N ASP A 114 9.23 9.74 -6.34
CA ASP A 114 9.37 8.30 -6.48
C ASP A 114 9.73 7.62 -5.14
N GLU A 115 10.59 8.25 -4.33
CA GLU A 115 10.93 7.78 -2.99
C GLU A 115 9.72 7.75 -2.06
N ILE A 116 8.91 8.82 -2.04
CA ILE A 116 7.64 8.85 -1.28
C ILE A 116 6.70 7.75 -1.76
N ALA A 117 6.53 7.61 -3.08
CA ALA A 117 5.64 6.60 -3.63
C ALA A 117 6.09 5.19 -3.24
N GLN A 118 7.39 4.93 -3.16
CA GLN A 118 7.92 3.66 -2.71
C GLN A 118 7.71 3.45 -1.20
N ALA A 119 7.98 4.46 -0.36
CA ALA A 119 7.73 4.40 1.07
C ALA A 119 6.24 4.13 1.39
N ALA A 120 5.33 4.75 0.63
CA ALA A 120 3.90 4.51 0.75
C ALA A 120 3.51 3.06 0.37
N LYS A 121 4.08 2.50 -0.70
CA LYS A 121 3.85 1.09 -1.10
C LYS A 121 4.35 0.10 -0.06
N ASP A 122 5.45 0.42 0.61
CA ASP A 122 6.00 -0.42 1.67
C ASP A 122 5.09 -0.38 2.92
N LEU A 123 4.49 0.77 3.20
CA LEU A 123 3.45 0.93 4.23
C LEU A 123 2.14 0.18 3.89
N GLU A 124 1.75 0.05 2.61
CA GLU A 124 0.57 -0.74 2.23
C GLU A 124 0.69 -2.23 2.62
N GLN A 125 1.91 -2.72 2.82
CA GLN A 125 2.20 -4.12 3.18
C GLN A 125 2.31 -4.33 4.70
N LEU A 126 1.62 -3.50 5.49
CA LEU A 126 1.49 -3.71 6.92
C LEU A 126 0.71 -4.99 7.22
N ARG A 127 1.33 -5.82 8.06
CA ARG A 127 0.71 -6.95 8.70
C ARG A 127 1.03 -6.92 10.19
#